data_AF-U6K5R8-F1
#
_entry.id   AF-U6K5R8-F1
#
_cell.length_a   1.000
_cell.length_b   1.000
_cell.length_c   1.000
_cell.angle_alpha   90.00
_cell.angle_beta   90.00
_cell.angle_gamma   90.00
#
_symmetry.space_group_name_H-M   'P 1'
#
loop_
_entity.id
_entity.type
_entity.pdbx_description
1 polymer ?
#
loop_
_entity_poly.entity_id
_entity_poly.type
_entity_poly.pdbx_seq_one_letter_code
_entity_poly.pdbx_strand_id
1 'polypeptide(L)'
;MLLETLSYGVGLYHSGLSAAERLLVQQLHSSGAIQVVVVAEESAWGLQMSSHLVVVVDTKRFTENGYEDYPIADVLQMLGRATRPGIDKHGYVVLLCPSSKREYYKKFIFEPLPIESQLEQHLQDHVNAEVVLKTIESKQDAVDWLTWSFLYRRLSKAS
;
A
#
# COMPACT_ATOMS: atom_id res chain seq x y z
N MET A 1 6.72 16.60 -21.89
CA MET A 1 7.23 16.23 -20.56
C MET A 1 7.67 14.76 -20.49
N LEU A 2 6.80 13.76 -20.75
CA LEU A 2 7.22 12.35 -20.73
C LEU A 2 8.27 12.00 -21.81
N LEU A 3 8.05 12.40 -23.07
CA LEU A 3 9.01 12.13 -24.16
C LEU A 3 10.39 12.76 -23.93
N GLU A 4 10.43 13.91 -23.29
CA GLU A 4 11.67 14.62 -22.98
C GLU A 4 12.44 13.96 -21.84
N THR A 5 11.75 13.50 -20.79
CA THR A 5 12.41 12.78 -19.68
C THR A 5 12.91 11.41 -20.09
N LEU A 6 12.18 10.72 -20.98
CA LEU A 6 12.58 9.41 -21.50
C LEU A 6 13.88 9.46 -22.30
N SER A 7 14.19 10.56 -23.01
CA SER A 7 15.46 10.68 -23.75
C SER A 7 16.68 10.76 -22.82
N TYR A 8 16.48 11.16 -21.56
CA TYR A 8 17.50 11.12 -20.51
C TYR A 8 17.49 9.80 -19.71
N GLY A 9 16.69 8.80 -20.10
CA GLY A 9 16.61 7.52 -19.41
C GLY A 9 15.72 7.53 -18.16
N VAL A 10 14.82 8.52 -18.03
CA VAL A 10 13.92 8.69 -16.89
C VAL A 10 12.45 8.61 -17.34
N GLY A 11 11.71 7.63 -16.82
CA GLY A 11 10.27 7.50 -17.04
C GLY A 11 9.45 8.16 -15.93
N LEU A 12 8.23 8.61 -16.26
CA LEU A 12 7.21 8.99 -15.28
C LEU A 12 6.07 7.98 -15.33
N TYR A 13 5.49 7.65 -14.18
CA TYR A 13 4.36 6.73 -14.08
C TYR A 13 3.33 7.27 -13.07
N HIS A 14 2.18 7.71 -13.57
CA HIS A 14 1.08 8.22 -12.74
C HIS A 14 -0.27 7.96 -13.41
N SER A 15 -1.34 8.20 -12.67
CA SER A 15 -2.74 7.97 -13.08
C SER A 15 -3.18 8.80 -14.30
N GLY A 16 -2.54 9.93 -14.55
CA GLY A 16 -2.82 10.83 -15.69
C GLY A 16 -2.25 10.39 -17.04
N LEU A 17 -1.46 9.31 -17.09
CA LEU A 17 -0.95 8.75 -18.35
C LEU A 17 -1.97 7.81 -19.01
N SER A 18 -2.01 7.81 -20.33
CA SER A 18 -2.78 6.84 -21.09
C SER A 18 -2.31 5.40 -20.79
N ALA A 19 -3.17 4.41 -21.04
CA ALA A 19 -2.79 3.01 -20.87
C ALA A 19 -1.59 2.62 -21.76
N ALA A 20 -1.53 3.16 -22.98
CA ALA A 20 -0.43 2.94 -23.90
C ALA A 20 0.91 3.50 -23.39
N GLU A 21 0.90 4.72 -22.84
CA GLU A 21 2.10 5.34 -22.25
C GLU A 21 2.58 4.58 -21.01
N ARG A 22 1.66 4.15 -20.14
CA ARG A 22 2.00 3.34 -18.96
C ARG A 22 2.65 2.02 -19.35
N LEU A 23 2.11 1.35 -20.37
CA LEU A 23 2.68 0.11 -20.90
C LEU A 23 4.07 0.35 -21.52
N LEU A 24 4.22 1.44 -22.28
CA LEU A 24 5.50 1.80 -22.88
C LEU A 24 6.59 2.02 -21.82
N VAL A 25 6.30 2.79 -20.76
CA VAL A 25 7.25 3.02 -19.66
C VAL A 25 7.63 1.71 -18.97
N GLN A 26 6.65 0.82 -18.73
CA GLN A 26 6.92 -0.50 -18.15
C GLN A 26 7.83 -1.35 -19.04
N GLN A 27 7.59 -1.37 -20.35
CA GLN A 27 8.41 -2.12 -21.30
C GLN A 27 9.83 -1.56 -21.39
N LEU A 28 9.97 -0.23 -21.46
CA LEU A 28 11.28 0.43 -21.50
C LEU A 28 12.09 0.18 -20.22
N HIS A 29 11.45 0.18 -19.06
CA HIS A 29 12.13 -0.11 -17.80
C HIS A 29 12.53 -1.59 -17.72
N SER A 30 11.63 -2.50 -18.11
CA SER A 30 11.88 -3.94 -18.04
C SER A 30 12.97 -4.40 -19.00
N SER A 31 13.14 -3.72 -20.15
CA SER A 31 14.23 -3.97 -21.09
C SER A 31 15.56 -3.31 -20.68
N GLY A 32 15.56 -2.45 -19.66
CA GLY A 32 16.72 -1.67 -19.23
C GLY A 32 17.03 -0.46 -20.11
N ALA A 33 16.15 -0.11 -21.05
CA ALA A 33 16.31 1.06 -21.92
C ALA A 33 16.22 2.38 -21.13
N ILE A 34 15.43 2.40 -20.06
CA ILE A 34 15.43 3.46 -19.05
C ILE A 34 15.86 2.89 -17.70
N GLN A 35 16.59 3.70 -16.93
CA GLN A 35 17.20 3.26 -15.67
C GLN A 35 16.41 3.71 -14.44
N VAL A 36 15.63 4.79 -14.58
CA VAL A 36 14.87 5.37 -13.47
C VAL A 36 13.43 5.55 -13.90
N VAL A 37 12.49 5.21 -13.02
CA VAL A 37 11.08 5.54 -13.18
C VAL A 37 10.60 6.22 -11.91
N VAL A 38 10.04 7.42 -12.05
CA VAL A 38 9.37 8.14 -10.97
C VAL A 38 7.90 7.73 -10.99
N VAL A 39 7.46 7.13 -9.89
CA VAL A 39 6.10 6.59 -9.75
C VAL A 39 5.35 7.42 -8.71
N ALA A 40 4.14 7.85 -9.04
CA ALA A 40 3.24 8.51 -8.09
C ALA A 40 2.67 7.49 -7.07
N GLU A 41 2.45 7.91 -5.83
CA GLU A 41 2.04 6.99 -4.74
C GLU A 41 0.77 6.22 -5.07
N GLU A 42 -0.23 6.85 -5.68
CA GLU A 42 -1.51 6.22 -6.01
C GLU A 42 -1.37 5.05 -6.99
N SER A 43 -0.23 4.96 -7.68
CA SER A 43 0.07 3.90 -8.65
C SER A 43 0.81 2.70 -8.05
N ALA A 44 1.22 2.74 -6.78
CA ALA A 44 2.05 1.69 -6.15
C ALA A 44 1.43 0.28 -6.21
N TRP A 45 0.10 0.19 -6.04
CA TRP A 45 -0.63 -1.08 -6.11
C TRP A 45 -0.76 -1.62 -7.53
N GLY A 46 -1.07 -0.76 -8.50
CA GLY A 46 -1.26 -1.13 -9.91
C GLY A 46 0.05 -1.30 -10.71
N LEU A 47 1.19 -1.03 -10.09
CA LEU A 47 2.49 -1.11 -10.75
C LEU A 47 2.85 -2.58 -11.05
N GLN A 48 3.27 -2.88 -12.28
CA GLN A 48 3.70 -4.24 -12.68
C GLN A 48 5.22 -4.36 -12.92
N MET A 49 5.97 -3.29 -12.63
CA MET A 49 7.43 -3.31 -12.71
C MET A 49 8.06 -3.55 -11.34
N SER A 50 9.22 -4.21 -11.36
CA SER A 50 10.11 -4.36 -10.22
C SER A 50 11.46 -3.73 -10.53
N SER A 51 12.15 -3.25 -9.49
CA SER A 51 13.46 -2.61 -9.59
C SER A 51 14.49 -3.28 -8.69
N HIS A 52 15.77 -3.07 -8.98
CA HIS A 52 16.87 -3.43 -8.08
C HIS A 52 16.89 -2.55 -6.83
N LEU A 53 16.55 -1.27 -7.01
CA LEU A 53 16.54 -0.24 -5.99
C LEU A 53 15.18 0.48 -6.02
N VAL A 54 14.53 0.57 -4.87
CA VAL A 54 13.36 1.43 -4.68
C VAL A 54 13.71 2.53 -3.69
N VAL A 55 13.39 3.77 -4.08
CA VAL A 55 13.55 4.94 -3.23
C VAL A 55 12.18 5.53 -2.96
N VAL A 56 11.78 5.60 -1.70
CA VAL A 56 10.59 6.32 -1.23
C VAL A 56 11.06 7.66 -0.69
N VAL A 57 10.71 8.76 -1.38
CA VAL A 57 11.30 10.09 -1.16
C VAL A 57 10.69 10.85 0.01
N ASP A 58 9.40 10.63 0.27
CA ASP A 58 8.69 11.13 1.44
C ASP A 58 7.64 10.10 1.85
N THR A 59 7.14 10.20 3.07
CA THR A 59 6.16 9.26 3.62
C THR A 59 4.82 9.92 3.93
N LYS A 60 4.48 10.97 3.18
CA LYS A 60 3.28 11.78 3.41
C LYS A 60 2.58 12.09 2.10
N ARG A 61 1.26 12.17 2.16
CA ARG A 61 0.42 12.76 1.12
C ARG A 61 -0.31 13.98 1.62
N PHE A 62 -0.63 14.86 0.68
CA PHE A 62 -1.53 15.95 0.93
C PHE A 62 -2.97 15.50 0.68
N THR A 63 -3.83 15.73 1.66
CA THR A 63 -5.28 15.46 1.61
C THR A 63 -6.04 16.75 1.87
N GLU A 64 -7.37 16.70 1.81
CA GLU A 64 -8.24 17.84 2.16
C GLU A 64 -8.00 18.34 3.59
N ASN A 65 -7.56 17.45 4.49
CA ASN A 65 -7.27 17.75 5.89
C ASN A 65 -5.80 18.13 6.14
N GLY A 66 -5.00 18.28 5.08
CA GLY A 66 -3.58 18.59 5.15
C GLY A 66 -2.68 17.36 4.96
N TYR A 67 -1.46 17.41 5.49
CA TYR A 67 -0.47 16.34 5.32
C TYR A 67 -0.78 15.16 6.24
N GLU A 68 -1.03 14.01 5.65
CA GLU A 68 -1.24 12.74 6.33
C GLU A 68 -0.08 11.79 6.01
N ASP A 69 0.33 10.98 7.00
CA ASP A 69 1.32 9.92 6.78
C ASP A 69 0.73 8.82 5.88
N TYR A 70 1.57 8.20 5.05
CA TYR A 70 1.14 7.02 4.30
C TYR A 70 0.76 5.87 5.24
N PRO A 71 -0.32 5.13 4.92
CA PRO A 71 -0.56 3.84 5.53
C PRO A 71 0.69 2.95 5.39
N ILE A 72 1.06 2.25 6.46
CA ILE A 72 2.24 1.39 6.46
C ILE A 72 2.17 0.30 5.39
N ALA A 73 0.96 -0.18 5.07
CA ALA A 73 0.73 -1.14 3.99
C ALA A 73 1.16 -0.59 2.62
N ASP A 74 0.89 0.70 2.35
CA ASP A 74 1.27 1.34 1.09
C ASP A 74 2.79 1.49 1.00
N VAL A 75 3.43 1.88 2.09
CA VAL A 75 4.91 1.92 2.17
C VAL A 75 5.49 0.54 1.90
N LEU A 76 5.02 -0.50 2.59
CA LEU A 76 5.48 -1.88 2.39
C LEU A 76 5.25 -2.36 0.95
N GLN A 77 4.13 -2.00 0.33
CA GLN A 77 3.84 -2.31 -1.06
C GLN A 77 4.87 -1.66 -2.01
N MET A 78 5.29 -0.42 -1.74
CA MET A 78 6.37 0.23 -2.49
C MET A 78 7.71 -0.49 -2.27
N LEU A 79 8.08 -0.78 -1.01
CA LEU A 79 9.35 -1.46 -0.71
C LEU A 79 9.41 -2.84 -1.37
N GLY A 80 8.28 -3.55 -1.45
CA GLY A 80 8.17 -4.86 -2.10
C GLY A 80 8.56 -4.86 -3.59
N ARG A 81 8.55 -3.70 -4.25
CA ARG A 81 8.98 -3.55 -5.65
C ARG A 81 10.50 -3.67 -5.84
N ALA A 82 11.28 -3.60 -4.76
CA ALA A 82 12.72 -3.80 -4.78
C ALA A 82 13.09 -5.30 -4.89
N THR A 83 12.46 -6.01 -5.82
CA THR A 83 12.63 -7.46 -5.97
C THR A 83 12.55 -7.86 -7.44
N ARG A 84 13.66 -8.35 -8.01
CA ARG A 84 13.70 -8.93 -9.37
C ARG A 84 14.05 -10.41 -9.29
N PRO A 85 13.04 -11.30 -9.15
CA PRO A 85 13.27 -12.73 -8.98
C PRO A 85 14.05 -13.32 -10.16
N GLY A 86 15.05 -14.14 -9.87
CA GLY A 86 15.88 -14.79 -10.89
C GLY A 86 16.90 -13.87 -11.59
N ILE A 87 16.88 -12.57 -11.31
CA ILE A 87 17.82 -11.59 -11.87
C ILE A 87 18.81 -11.16 -10.78
N ASP A 88 18.30 -10.63 -9.66
CA ASP A 88 19.12 -10.10 -8.58
C ASP A 88 19.22 -11.08 -7.40
N LYS A 89 20.39 -11.13 -6.77
CA LYS A 89 20.59 -11.83 -5.48
C LYS A 89 19.96 -11.07 -4.31
N HIS A 90 19.98 -9.75 -4.37
CA HIS A 90 19.50 -8.84 -3.34
C HIS A 90 18.82 -7.64 -3.99
N GLY A 91 17.77 -7.14 -3.33
CA GLY A 91 17.17 -5.85 -3.65
C GLY A 91 17.43 -4.84 -2.54
N TYR A 92 17.47 -3.57 -2.91
CA TYR A 92 17.77 -2.48 -2.00
C TYR A 92 16.60 -1.50 -1.91
N VAL A 93 16.42 -0.96 -0.71
CA VAL A 93 15.36 0.00 -0.42
C VAL A 93 15.96 1.17 0.33
N VAL A 94 15.62 2.38 -0.11
CA VAL A 94 15.95 3.62 0.60
C VAL A 94 14.64 4.32 0.95
N LEU A 95 14.35 4.42 2.26
CA LEU A 95 13.18 5.12 2.77
C LEU A 95 13.62 6.44 3.39
N LEU A 96 13.28 7.54 2.74
CA LEU A 96 13.51 8.89 3.25
C LEU A 96 12.27 9.29 4.06
N CYS A 97 12.47 9.55 5.35
CA CYS A 97 11.40 9.93 6.26
C CYS A 97 11.91 10.90 7.34
N PRO A 98 11.03 11.64 8.02
CA PRO A 98 11.42 12.46 9.17
C PRO A 98 12.09 11.62 10.25
N SER A 99 13.13 12.16 10.89
CA SER A 99 13.89 11.46 11.93
C SER A 99 13.03 10.91 13.07
N SER A 100 11.91 11.56 13.38
CA SER A 100 10.93 11.12 14.40
C SER A 100 10.18 9.83 14.04
N LYS A 101 10.11 9.47 12.75
CA LYS A 101 9.42 8.27 12.24
C LYS A 101 10.36 7.11 11.89
N ARG A 102 11.68 7.31 11.99
CA ARG A 102 12.68 6.29 11.64
C ARG A 102 12.44 4.96 12.36
N GLU A 103 12.28 5.00 13.69
CA GLU A 103 12.07 3.77 14.48
C GLU A 103 10.71 3.13 14.22
N TYR A 104 9.68 3.95 13.95
CA TYR A 104 8.36 3.47 13.54
C TYR A 104 8.47 2.60 12.27
N TYR A 105 9.08 3.13 11.20
CA TYR A 105 9.23 2.37 9.96
C TYR A 105 10.16 1.17 10.11
N LYS A 106 11.28 1.33 10.82
CA LYS A 106 12.20 0.23 11.09
C LYS A 106 11.47 -0.94 11.76
N LYS A 107 10.66 -0.68 12.77
CA LYS A 107 9.87 -1.71 13.44
C LYS A 107 8.98 -2.48 12.47
N PHE A 108 8.17 -1.79 11.67
CA PHE A 108 7.20 -2.46 10.78
C PHE A 108 7.80 -3.08 9.51
N ILE A 109 9.04 -2.73 9.15
CA ILE A 109 9.77 -3.39 8.07
C ILE A 109 10.35 -4.73 8.54
N PHE A 110 10.81 -4.81 9.79
CA PHE A 110 11.50 -6.01 10.30
C PHE A 110 10.62 -6.91 11.17
N GLU A 111 9.51 -6.39 11.71
CA GLU A 111 8.57 -7.14 12.53
C GLU A 111 7.22 -7.24 11.81
N PRO A 112 6.51 -8.38 11.96
CA PRO A 112 5.17 -8.51 11.41
C PRO A 112 4.23 -7.47 12.04
N LEU A 113 3.40 -6.86 11.19
CA LEU A 113 2.39 -5.90 11.60
C LEU A 113 1.37 -6.55 12.57
N PRO A 114 1.14 -5.98 13.77
CA PRO A 114 0.00 -6.35 14.59
C PRO A 114 -1.26 -5.81 13.90
N ILE A 115 -1.99 -6.70 13.24
CA ILE A 115 -3.25 -6.37 12.57
C ILE A 115 -4.36 -6.35 13.63
N GLU A 116 -5.01 -5.20 13.78
CA GLU A 116 -6.16 -5.01 14.66
C GLU A 116 -7.45 -4.86 13.85
N SER A 117 -8.57 -5.27 14.46
CA SER A 117 -9.89 -5.06 13.85
C SER A 117 -10.31 -3.61 14.00
N GLN A 118 -10.77 -2.99 12.91
CA GLN A 118 -11.42 -1.67 12.94
C GLN A 118 -12.95 -1.76 12.83
N LEU A 119 -13.52 -2.98 12.95
CA LEU A 119 -14.96 -3.22 12.82
C LEU A 119 -15.80 -2.34 13.74
N GLU A 120 -15.30 -1.99 14.93
CA GLU A 120 -15.99 -1.13 15.90
C GLU A 120 -16.41 0.22 15.29
N GLN A 121 -15.57 0.82 14.43
CA GLN A 121 -15.82 2.13 13.84
C GLN A 121 -16.98 2.13 12.83
N HIS A 122 -17.28 0.97 12.24
CA HIS A 122 -18.30 0.81 11.20
C HIS A 122 -19.35 -0.25 11.57
N LEU A 123 -19.44 -0.61 12.84
CA LEU A 123 -20.27 -1.72 13.31
C LEU A 123 -21.75 -1.53 12.97
N GLN A 124 -22.23 -0.29 13.09
CA GLN A 124 -23.64 0.06 12.86
C GLN A 124 -24.07 -0.25 11.41
N ASP A 125 -23.21 0.08 10.45
CA ASP A 125 -23.49 -0.14 9.03
C ASP A 125 -23.54 -1.64 8.70
N HIS A 126 -22.59 -2.42 9.23
CA HIS A 126 -22.55 -3.86 9.02
C HIS A 126 -23.72 -4.59 9.69
N VAL A 127 -24.06 -4.24 10.95
CA VAL A 127 -25.21 -4.83 11.63
C VAL A 127 -26.50 -4.49 10.90
N ASN A 128 -26.67 -3.25 10.43
CA ASN A 128 -27.84 -2.85 9.66
C ASN A 128 -27.97 -3.66 8.36
N ALA A 129 -26.87 -3.91 7.64
CA ALA A 129 -26.88 -4.75 6.45
C ALA A 129 -27.34 -6.18 6.75
N GLU A 130 -26.87 -6.77 7.85
CA GLU A 130 -27.23 -8.14 8.23
C GLU A 130 -28.67 -8.28 8.76
N VAL A 131 -29.23 -7.23 9.36
CA VAL A 131 -30.66 -7.16 9.69
C VAL A 131 -31.52 -7.15 8.42
N VAL A 132 -31.12 -6.37 7.41
CA VAL A 132 -31.82 -6.32 6.11
C VAL A 132 -31.74 -7.67 5.38
N LEU A 133 -30.61 -8.36 5.47
CA LEU A 133 -30.41 -9.70 4.92
C LEU A 133 -31.12 -10.81 5.72
N LYS A 134 -31.71 -10.47 6.87
CA LYS A 134 -32.32 -11.40 7.82
C LYS A 134 -31.35 -12.44 8.40
N THR A 135 -30.06 -12.12 8.40
CA THR A 135 -29.06 -12.89 9.16
C THR A 135 -29.19 -12.58 10.66
N ILE A 136 -29.53 -11.33 11.00
CA ILE A 136 -29.79 -10.89 12.38
C ILE A 136 -31.27 -10.56 12.52
N GLU A 137 -32.02 -11.43 13.20
CA GLU A 137 -33.43 -11.18 13.51
C GLU A 137 -33.65 -10.85 14.99
N SER A 138 -32.68 -11.20 15.85
CA SER A 138 -32.70 -10.96 17.28
C SER A 138 -31.36 -10.43 17.80
N LYS A 139 -31.36 -9.93 19.05
CA LYS A 139 -30.13 -9.51 19.73
C LYS A 139 -29.14 -10.66 19.92
N GLN A 140 -29.63 -11.89 20.09
CA GLN A 140 -28.77 -13.06 20.22
C GLN A 140 -28.04 -13.34 18.90
N ASP A 141 -28.73 -13.24 17.77
CA ASP A 141 -28.13 -13.43 16.44
C ASP A 141 -27.04 -12.38 16.17
N ALA A 142 -27.21 -11.15 16.66
CA ALA A 142 -26.19 -10.10 16.54
C ALA A 142 -24.93 -10.44 17.34
N VAL A 143 -25.08 -10.97 18.56
CA VAL A 143 -23.96 -11.43 19.38
C VAL A 143 -23.28 -12.62 18.71
N ASP A 144 -24.06 -13.60 18.23
CA ASP A 144 -23.54 -14.76 17.55
C ASP A 144 -22.77 -14.35 16.30
N TRP A 145 -23.31 -13.46 15.46
CA TRP A 145 -22.64 -12.89 14.29
C TRP A 145 -21.31 -12.22 14.66
N LEU A 146 -21.28 -11.43 15.74
CA LEU A 146 -20.04 -10.79 16.22
C LEU A 146 -18.97 -11.82 16.59
N THR A 147 -19.34 -13.01 17.08
CA THR A 147 -18.35 -14.05 17.42
C THR A 147 -17.55 -14.58 16.22
N TRP A 148 -18.10 -14.47 15.01
CA TRP A 148 -17.41 -14.85 13.76
C TRP A 148 -16.42 -13.79 13.28
N SER A 149 -16.48 -12.58 13.82
CA SER A 149 -15.65 -11.46 13.39
C SER A 149 -14.20 -11.56 13.88
N PHE A 150 -13.30 -10.88 13.17
CA PHE A 150 -11.92 -10.68 13.64
C PHE A 150 -11.87 -9.88 14.94
N LEU A 151 -12.82 -8.96 15.17
CA LEU A 151 -12.94 -8.18 16.41
C LEU A 151 -13.03 -9.09 17.64
N TYR A 152 -13.91 -10.08 17.61
CA TYR A 152 -14.09 -11.01 18.73
C TYR A 152 -12.81 -11.84 19.00
N ARG A 153 -12.12 -12.28 17.95
CA ARG A 153 -10.84 -12.99 18.07
C ARG A 153 -9.71 -12.13 18.63
N ARG A 154 -9.76 -10.80 18.45
CA ARG A 154 -8.80 -9.85 19.02
C ARG A 154 -9.11 -9.52 20.48
N LEU A 155 -10.37 -9.33 20.83
CA LEU A 155 -10.81 -9.07 22.20
C LEU A 155 -10.43 -10.22 23.16
N SER A 156 -10.57 -11.47 22.71
CA SER A 156 -10.23 -12.67 23.51
C SER A 156 -8.72 -12.88 23.73
N LYS A 157 -7.85 -12.16 23.00
CA LYS A 157 -6.38 -12.25 23.14
C LYS A 157 -5.77 -11.06 23.87
N ALA A 158 -6.55 -10.01 24.14
CA ALA A 158 -6.11 -8.80 24.82
C ALA A 158 -6.39 -8.83 26.34
N SER A 159 -7.01 -9.89 26.85
CA SER A 159 -7.30 -10.16 28.27
C SER A 159 -6.31 -11.11 28.92
#